data_AF-A0A8T7BM70-F1
#
_entry.id   AF-A0A8T7BM70-F1
#
_cell.length_a   1.000
_cell.length_b   1.000
_cell.length_c   1.000
_cell.angle_alpha   90.00
_cell.angle_beta   90.00
_cell.angle_gamma   90.00
#
_symmetry.space_group_name_H-M   'P 1'
#
loop_
_entity.id
_entity.type
_entity.pdbx_description
1 polymer ?
#
loop_
_entity_poly.entity_id
_entity_poly.type
_entity_poly.pdbx_seq_one_letter_code
_entity_poly.pdbx_strand_id
1 'polypeptide(L)'
;MGRRVFLFFIFICLTFSVISQDRTGRYEDNTSMDVLINDNNARSCYRAAGIAARIHYTSSLELEKCNVALTRSALSPRDRAATLTNRGIIHMALDHFDAAISDFNGALELKPEFGEIHVNIGNIYFINDDYSGAVEEYTAAIEKETTKAHVAHINRGMAYEKMGDLGNAEQDYRIALELLPGASLPRVRLEQLLRNTPDSTDNQ
;
A
#
# COMPACT_ATOMS: atom_id res chain seq x y z
N MET A 1 1.41 -22.69 7.41
CA MET A 1 2.58 -22.08 6.73
C MET A 1 2.21 -21.11 5.59
N GLY A 2 0.98 -21.10 5.07
CA GLY A 2 0.61 -20.31 3.87
C GLY A 2 0.30 -18.81 4.05
N ARG A 3 -0.32 -18.39 5.16
CA ARG A 3 -0.74 -16.97 5.36
C ARG A 3 0.47 -16.01 5.45
N ARG A 4 1.52 -16.39 6.17
CA ARG A 4 2.73 -15.55 6.38
C ARG A 4 3.61 -15.36 5.15
N VAL A 5 3.63 -16.33 4.22
CA VAL A 5 4.40 -16.25 2.97
C VAL A 5 3.68 -15.40 1.93
N PHE A 6 2.34 -15.43 1.89
CA PHE A 6 1.54 -14.59 0.99
C PHE A 6 1.53 -13.11 1.42
N LEU A 7 1.48 -12.85 2.74
CA LEU A 7 1.73 -11.53 3.36
C LEU A 7 3.09 -10.94 2.98
N PHE A 8 4.09 -11.79 2.75
CA PHE A 8 5.41 -11.37 2.29
C PHE A 8 5.36 -10.80 0.85
N PHE A 9 4.53 -11.37 -0.05
CA PHE A 9 4.45 -10.93 -1.45
C PHE A 9 3.61 -9.66 -1.67
N ILE A 10 2.54 -9.45 -0.89
CA ILE A 10 1.75 -8.20 -0.93
C ILE A 10 2.62 -7.00 -0.49
N PHE A 11 3.54 -7.22 0.46
CA PHE A 11 4.41 -6.18 1.02
C PHE A 11 5.74 -6.00 0.28
N ILE A 12 6.23 -6.97 -0.50
CA ILE A 12 7.47 -6.80 -1.29
C ILE A 12 7.35 -5.68 -2.35
N CYS A 13 6.14 -5.34 -2.80
CA CYS A 13 5.89 -4.15 -3.63
C CYS A 13 5.97 -2.80 -2.87
N LEU A 14 6.30 -2.79 -1.58
CA LEU A 14 6.52 -1.55 -0.80
C LEU A 14 7.96 -1.00 -0.91
N THR A 15 8.80 -1.57 -1.77
CA THR A 15 10.23 -1.23 -1.83
C THR A 15 10.62 -0.18 -2.88
N PHE A 16 9.68 0.37 -3.66
CA PHE A 16 9.92 1.65 -4.31
C PHE A 16 9.28 2.75 -3.47
N SER A 17 10.15 3.46 -2.76
CA SER A 17 9.91 4.74 -2.15
C SER A 17 9.10 5.66 -3.07
N VAL A 18 8.29 6.50 -2.44
CA VAL A 18 7.73 7.75 -2.97
C VAL A 18 8.66 8.37 -4.03
N ILE A 19 8.32 8.25 -5.31
CA ILE A 19 8.97 9.01 -6.38
C ILE A 19 7.88 9.42 -7.38
N SER A 20 7.40 10.65 -7.24
CA SER A 20 6.82 11.41 -8.35
C SER A 20 7.94 12.25 -8.96
N GLN A 21 8.30 12.00 -10.22
CA GLN A 21 9.18 12.89 -11.00
C GLN A 21 8.41 14.14 -11.41
N ASP A 22 8.95 15.33 -11.13
CA ASP A 22 8.53 16.57 -11.80
C ASP A 22 9.52 16.91 -12.95
N ARG A 23 9.01 17.56 -14.00
CA ARG A 23 9.64 17.81 -15.32
C ARG A 23 10.87 18.74 -15.30
N THR A 24 11.41 19.07 -14.14
CA THR A 24 12.45 20.09 -13.99
C THR A 24 13.87 19.54 -13.85
N GLY A 25 14.06 18.21 -13.87
CA GLY A 25 15.40 17.61 -13.91
C GLY A 25 16.30 17.94 -12.69
N ARG A 26 15.72 18.50 -11.62
CA ARG A 26 16.38 18.59 -10.31
C ARG A 26 16.13 17.29 -9.57
N TYR A 27 17.21 16.59 -9.28
CA TYR A 27 17.22 15.51 -8.30
C TYR A 27 16.99 16.14 -6.91
N GLU A 28 15.76 16.15 -6.42
CA GLU A 28 15.52 16.28 -4.98
C GLU A 28 15.81 14.91 -4.37
N ASP A 29 17.03 14.73 -3.86
CA ASP A 29 17.31 13.72 -2.84
C ASP A 29 16.54 14.10 -1.56
N ASN A 30 15.25 13.81 -1.54
CA ASN A 30 14.37 13.97 -0.38
C ASN A 30 14.27 12.64 0.37
N THR A 31 15.37 11.89 0.45
CA THR A 31 15.42 10.71 1.30
C THR A 31 15.29 11.11 2.78
N SER A 32 14.10 10.84 3.34
CA SER A 32 13.94 10.28 4.69
C SER A 32 14.06 11.17 5.95
N MET A 33 14.19 12.50 5.86
CA MET A 33 14.32 13.33 7.08
C MET A 33 13.55 14.67 7.06
N ASP A 34 13.18 15.22 5.89
CA ASP A 34 12.66 16.59 5.77
C ASP A 34 11.13 16.71 5.86
N VAL A 35 10.38 15.62 6.03
CA VAL A 35 8.92 15.65 6.22
C VAL A 35 8.53 15.71 7.71
N LEU A 36 9.49 15.56 8.63
CA LEU A 36 9.23 15.50 10.08
C LEU A 36 10.18 16.45 10.81
N ILE A 37 10.29 17.67 10.27
CA ILE A 37 11.45 18.57 10.39
C ILE A 37 11.87 18.76 11.86
N ASN A 38 10.94 18.80 12.82
CA ASN A 38 11.27 19.14 14.21
C ASN A 38 10.86 18.12 15.30
N ASP A 39 10.30 16.95 14.96
CA ASP A 39 9.87 15.97 15.99
C ASP A 39 10.64 14.64 15.89
N ASN A 40 11.49 14.39 16.89
CA ASN A 40 12.30 13.16 16.97
C ASN A 40 11.47 11.88 17.09
N ASN A 41 10.30 11.97 17.73
CA ASN A 41 9.41 10.82 17.91
C ASN A 41 8.68 10.50 16.61
N ALA A 42 8.23 11.52 15.89
CA ALA A 42 7.62 11.35 14.58
C ALA A 42 8.63 10.75 13.58
N ARG A 43 9.89 11.22 13.58
CA ARG A 43 10.98 10.62 12.79
C ARG A 43 11.24 9.16 13.15
N SER A 44 11.20 8.82 14.43
CA SER A 44 11.36 7.45 14.87
C SER A 44 10.19 6.56 14.43
N CYS A 45 8.97 7.08 14.55
CA CYS A 45 7.75 6.41 14.06
C CYS A 45 7.84 6.09 12.56
N TYR A 46 8.29 7.05 11.75
CA TYR A 46 8.53 6.84 10.31
C TYR A 46 9.54 5.72 10.04
N ARG A 47 10.68 5.73 10.74
CA ARG A 47 11.70 4.68 10.59
C ARG A 47 11.14 3.31 10.97
N ALA A 48 10.39 3.23 12.05
CA ALA A 48 9.75 2.00 12.50
C ALA A 48 8.73 1.47 11.49
N ALA A 49 7.91 2.34 10.90
CA ALA A 49 6.97 1.97 9.85
C ALA A 49 7.69 1.40 8.61
N GLY A 50 8.81 2.01 8.20
CA GLY A 50 9.63 1.49 7.10
C GLY A 50 10.30 0.14 7.40
N ILE A 51 10.56 -0.17 8.67
CA ILE A 51 11.03 -1.51 9.09
C ILE A 51 9.85 -2.49 9.08
N ALA A 52 8.73 -2.12 9.71
CA ALA A 52 7.51 -2.92 9.76
C ALA A 52 7.05 -3.37 8.37
N ALA A 53 7.07 -2.45 7.39
CA ALA A 53 6.72 -2.72 5.99
C ALA A 53 7.64 -3.72 5.28
N ARG A 54 8.91 -3.87 5.71
CA ARG A 54 9.92 -4.71 5.04
C ARG A 54 10.11 -6.08 5.67
N ILE A 55 10.12 -6.13 6.99
CA ILE A 55 10.50 -7.36 7.72
C ILE A 55 9.35 -7.93 8.57
N HIS A 56 8.16 -7.32 8.52
CA HIS A 56 6.99 -7.75 9.31
C HIS A 56 7.33 -7.94 10.80
N TYR A 57 8.20 -7.08 11.30
CA TYR A 57 8.69 -7.11 12.66
C TYR A 57 8.84 -5.67 13.16
N THR A 58 8.15 -5.38 14.25
CA THR A 58 8.24 -4.13 14.95
C THR A 58 7.94 -4.38 16.42
N SER A 59 8.50 -3.55 17.31
CA SER A 59 8.29 -3.70 18.74
C SER A 59 7.20 -2.73 19.21
N SER A 60 6.49 -3.10 20.28
CA SER A 60 5.54 -2.19 20.95
C SER A 60 6.19 -0.88 21.41
N LEU A 61 7.51 -0.87 21.63
CA LEU A 61 8.28 0.33 21.96
C LEU A 61 8.26 1.36 20.83
N GLU A 62 8.19 0.94 19.56
CA GLU A 62 8.14 1.87 18.45
C GLU A 62 6.75 2.50 18.24
N LEU A 63 5.67 1.81 18.62
CA LEU A 63 4.33 2.40 18.69
C LEU A 63 4.26 3.56 19.68
N GLU A 64 4.97 3.46 20.81
CA GLU A 64 4.96 4.50 21.83
C GLU A 64 5.51 5.84 21.30
N LYS A 65 6.52 5.79 20.44
CA LYS A 65 7.05 7.01 19.81
C LYS A 65 6.02 7.64 18.88
N CYS A 66 5.26 6.84 18.13
CA CYS A 66 4.13 7.35 17.34
C CYS A 66 3.08 8.02 18.22
N ASN A 67 2.71 7.39 19.36
CA ASN A 67 1.73 7.93 20.30
C ASN A 67 2.15 9.29 20.84
N VAL A 68 3.39 9.40 21.34
CA VAL A 68 3.92 10.65 21.88
C VAL A 68 3.95 11.73 20.82
N ALA A 69 4.36 11.42 19.58
CA ALA A 69 4.34 12.37 18.48
C ALA A 69 2.92 12.91 18.23
N LEU A 70 1.91 12.03 18.21
CA LEU A 70 0.52 12.42 17.94
C LEU A 70 -0.13 13.23 19.07
N THR A 71 0.30 13.06 20.32
CA THR A 71 -0.20 13.90 21.43
C THR A 71 0.31 15.34 21.39
N ARG A 72 1.38 15.62 20.63
CA ARG A 72 1.95 16.97 20.55
C ARG A 72 1.11 17.86 19.65
N SER A 73 0.78 19.05 20.15
CA SER A 73 -0.02 20.05 19.41
C SER A 73 0.75 20.72 18.25
N ALA A 74 2.08 20.59 18.21
CA ALA A 74 2.93 21.28 17.24
C ALA A 74 3.06 20.60 15.87
N LEU A 75 2.51 19.38 15.68
CA LEU A 75 2.54 18.73 14.36
C LEU A 75 1.61 19.47 13.38
N SER A 76 2.15 19.81 12.22
CA SER A 76 1.32 20.30 11.11
C SER A 76 0.28 19.23 10.72
N PRO A 77 -0.86 19.62 10.12
CA PRO A 77 -1.85 18.64 9.64
C PRO A 77 -1.24 17.58 8.71
N ARG A 78 -0.30 17.99 7.86
CA ARG A 78 0.46 17.10 6.98
C ARG A 78 1.28 16.08 7.77
N ASP A 79 2.05 16.53 8.77
CA ASP A 79 2.94 15.65 9.53
C ASP A 79 2.15 14.74 10.48
N ARG A 80 1.02 15.24 10.99
CA ARG A 80 0.05 14.45 11.76
C ARG A 80 -0.56 13.35 10.90
N ALA A 81 -1.01 13.67 9.69
CA ALA A 81 -1.52 12.67 8.75
C ALA A 81 -0.44 11.62 8.44
N ALA A 82 0.79 12.04 8.13
CA ALA A 82 1.90 11.12 7.89
C ALA A 82 2.22 10.25 9.12
N THR A 83 2.18 10.81 10.33
CA THR A 83 2.43 10.06 11.58
C THR A 83 1.33 9.04 11.86
N LEU A 84 0.06 9.40 11.63
CA LEU A 84 -1.08 8.48 11.70
C LEU A 84 -0.90 7.34 10.69
N THR A 85 -0.59 7.64 9.42
CA THR A 85 -0.33 6.62 8.40
C THR A 85 0.82 5.68 8.81
N ASN A 86 1.92 6.22 9.36
CA ASN A 86 3.04 5.41 9.82
C ASN A 86 2.64 4.50 11.00
N ARG A 87 1.88 5.02 11.97
CA ARG A 87 1.37 4.21 13.08
C ARG A 87 0.41 3.13 12.61
N GLY A 88 -0.46 3.44 11.65
CA GLY A 88 -1.35 2.48 10.99
C GLY A 88 -0.60 1.35 10.29
N ILE A 89 0.50 1.65 9.59
CA ILE A 89 1.38 0.62 8.98
C ILE A 89 1.98 -0.29 10.05
N ILE A 90 2.42 0.27 11.18
CA ILE A 90 2.96 -0.51 12.30
C ILE A 90 1.87 -1.40 12.91
N HIS A 91 0.67 -0.88 13.12
CA HIS A 91 -0.48 -1.67 13.58
C HIS A 91 -0.83 -2.80 12.62
N MET A 92 -0.85 -2.53 11.31
CA MET A 92 -1.10 -3.54 10.29
C MET A 92 -0.04 -4.66 10.32
N ALA A 93 1.25 -4.33 10.48
CA ALA A 93 2.32 -5.32 10.61
C ALA A 93 2.27 -6.14 11.91
N LEU A 94 1.54 -5.66 12.92
CA LEU A 94 1.27 -6.34 14.18
C LEU A 94 -0.08 -7.07 14.19
N ASP A 95 -0.75 -7.17 13.03
CA ASP A 95 -2.11 -7.72 12.89
C ASP A 95 -3.19 -6.97 13.72
N HIS A 96 -2.91 -5.72 14.15
CA HIS A 96 -3.86 -4.84 14.84
C HIS A 96 -4.72 -4.06 13.84
N PHE A 97 -5.51 -4.77 13.03
CA PHE A 97 -6.21 -4.19 11.87
C PHE A 97 -7.20 -3.06 12.20
N ASP A 98 -8.01 -3.20 13.26
CA ASP A 98 -8.99 -2.15 13.63
C ASP A 98 -8.29 -0.83 14.00
N ALA A 99 -7.17 -0.92 14.73
CA ALA A 99 -6.36 0.23 15.10
C ALA A 99 -5.68 0.85 13.86
N ALA A 100 -5.22 0.02 12.92
CA ALA A 100 -4.65 0.49 11.67
C ALA A 100 -5.68 1.25 10.82
N ILE A 101 -6.89 0.72 10.65
CA ILE A 101 -7.98 1.40 9.93
C ILE A 101 -8.36 2.71 10.62
N SER A 102 -8.46 2.73 11.96
CA SER A 102 -8.73 3.97 12.69
C SER A 102 -7.68 5.05 12.43
N ASP A 103 -6.40 4.67 12.41
CA ASP A 103 -5.31 5.60 12.10
C ASP A 103 -5.36 6.09 10.65
N PHE A 104 -5.63 5.19 9.71
CA PHE A 104 -5.78 5.53 8.29
C PHE A 104 -6.94 6.49 8.04
N ASN A 105 -8.09 6.26 8.68
CA ASN A 105 -9.24 7.16 8.58
C ASN A 105 -8.92 8.54 9.18
N GLY A 106 -8.26 8.59 10.33
CA GLY A 106 -7.81 9.87 10.91
C GLY A 106 -6.80 10.60 10.02
N ALA A 107 -5.96 9.88 9.27
CA ALA A 107 -5.07 10.49 8.29
C ALA A 107 -5.83 11.03 7.07
N LEU A 108 -6.86 10.32 6.58
CA LEU A 108 -7.73 10.75 5.49
C LEU A 108 -8.58 11.97 5.85
N GLU A 109 -9.02 12.11 7.11
CA GLU A 109 -9.71 13.33 7.58
C GLU A 109 -8.84 14.58 7.43
N LEU A 110 -7.52 14.44 7.60
CA LEU A 110 -6.56 15.53 7.46
C LEU A 110 -6.09 15.72 6.01
N LYS A 111 -6.04 14.63 5.25
CA LYS A 111 -5.48 14.53 3.90
C LYS A 111 -6.30 13.59 3.01
N PRO A 112 -7.49 14.01 2.55
CA PRO A 112 -8.41 13.16 1.79
C PRO A 112 -7.90 12.82 0.38
N GLU A 113 -6.88 13.54 -0.12
CA GLU A 113 -6.25 13.29 -1.41
C GLU A 113 -5.21 12.16 -1.38
N PHE A 114 -4.89 11.59 -0.21
CA PHE A 114 -3.77 10.67 -0.08
C PHE A 114 -4.14 9.22 -0.46
N GLY A 115 -4.11 8.93 -1.76
CA GLY A 115 -4.52 7.62 -2.32
C GLY A 115 -3.76 6.41 -1.77
N GLU A 116 -2.52 6.57 -1.31
CA GLU A 116 -1.71 5.52 -0.69
C GLU A 116 -2.34 4.94 0.57
N ILE A 117 -3.17 5.72 1.27
CA ILE A 117 -3.89 5.25 2.46
C ILE A 117 -4.93 4.19 2.05
N HIS A 118 -5.68 4.44 0.97
CA HIS A 118 -6.63 3.47 0.44
C HIS A 118 -5.96 2.16 0.00
N VAL A 119 -4.73 2.21 -0.54
CA VAL A 119 -3.96 0.97 -0.79
C VAL A 119 -3.72 0.18 0.50
N ASN A 120 -3.41 0.84 1.61
CA ASN A 120 -3.18 0.15 2.88
C ASN A 120 -4.48 -0.41 3.49
N ILE A 121 -5.60 0.32 3.40
CA ILE A 121 -6.90 -0.19 3.85
C ILE A 121 -7.32 -1.40 2.99
N GLY A 122 -7.17 -1.31 1.67
CA GLY A 122 -7.43 -2.42 0.75
C GLY A 122 -6.58 -3.65 1.05
N ASN A 123 -5.31 -3.47 1.45
CA ASN A 123 -4.47 -4.58 1.90
C ASN A 123 -5.04 -5.26 3.16
N ILE A 124 -5.57 -4.49 4.12
CA ILE A 124 -6.19 -5.05 5.32
C ILE A 124 -7.43 -5.88 4.96
N TYR A 125 -8.32 -5.34 4.12
CA TYR A 125 -9.49 -6.10 3.66
C TYR A 125 -9.10 -7.37 2.92
N PHE A 126 -8.09 -7.30 2.04
CA PHE A 126 -7.57 -8.46 1.33
C PHE A 126 -7.03 -9.54 2.29
N ILE A 127 -6.28 -9.15 3.33
CA ILE A 127 -5.73 -10.08 4.34
C ILE A 127 -6.85 -10.78 5.12
N ASN A 128 -7.95 -10.06 5.36
CA ASN A 128 -9.15 -10.56 6.02
C ASN A 128 -10.09 -11.32 5.07
N ASP A 129 -9.65 -11.60 3.84
CA ASP A 129 -10.41 -12.32 2.81
C ASP A 129 -11.69 -11.57 2.36
N ASP A 130 -11.83 -10.28 2.68
CA ASP A 130 -12.85 -9.38 2.12
C ASP A 130 -12.33 -8.77 0.82
N TYR A 131 -12.42 -9.56 -0.25
CA TYR A 131 -11.92 -9.16 -1.56
C TYR A 131 -12.77 -8.06 -2.20
N SER A 132 -14.07 -8.00 -1.89
CA SER A 132 -14.97 -6.92 -2.34
C SER A 132 -14.55 -5.57 -1.76
N GLY A 133 -14.39 -5.48 -0.44
CA GLY A 133 -13.91 -4.26 0.22
C GLY A 133 -12.50 -3.88 -0.24
N ALA A 134 -11.63 -4.86 -0.49
CA ALA A 134 -10.31 -4.60 -1.05
C ALA A 134 -10.39 -3.94 -2.45
N VAL A 135 -11.28 -4.43 -3.33
CA VAL A 135 -11.49 -3.85 -4.68
C VAL A 135 -11.99 -2.41 -4.60
N GLU A 136 -12.92 -2.11 -3.70
CA GLU A 136 -13.43 -0.76 -3.48
C GLU A 136 -12.30 0.20 -3.08
N GLU A 137 -11.48 -0.19 -2.10
CA GLU A 137 -10.38 0.63 -1.62
C GLU A 137 -9.27 0.79 -2.68
N TYR A 138 -8.89 -0.27 -3.40
CA TYR A 138 -7.90 -0.12 -4.47
C TYR A 138 -8.42 0.75 -5.62
N THR A 139 -9.71 0.70 -5.91
CA THR A 139 -10.34 1.59 -6.90
C THR A 139 -10.28 3.03 -6.42
N ALA A 140 -10.64 3.30 -5.16
CA ALA A 140 -10.50 4.63 -4.56
C ALA A 140 -9.04 5.12 -4.62
N ALA A 141 -8.06 4.25 -4.35
CA ALA A 141 -6.65 4.61 -4.46
C ALA A 141 -6.25 5.06 -5.88
N ILE A 142 -6.73 4.35 -6.91
CA ILE A 142 -6.49 4.67 -8.32
C ILE A 142 -7.17 6.00 -8.70
N GLU A 143 -8.43 6.21 -8.28
CA GLU A 143 -9.17 7.46 -8.52
C GLU A 143 -8.54 8.67 -7.82
N LYS A 144 -7.87 8.46 -6.69
CA LYS A 144 -7.07 9.48 -5.98
C LYS A 144 -5.65 9.64 -6.52
N GLU A 145 -5.36 9.08 -7.70
CA GLU A 145 -4.07 9.22 -8.38
C GLU A 145 -2.89 8.80 -7.49
N THR A 146 -3.03 7.70 -6.75
CA THR A 146 -1.95 7.20 -5.89
C THR A 146 -0.65 7.02 -6.68
N THR A 147 0.49 7.41 -6.09
CA THR A 147 1.80 7.20 -6.73
C THR A 147 2.14 5.72 -6.89
N LYS A 148 1.40 4.85 -6.21
CA LYS A 148 1.51 3.38 -6.27
C LYS A 148 0.47 2.74 -7.20
N ALA A 149 0.05 3.43 -8.27
CA ALA A 149 -0.98 2.93 -9.18
C ALA A 149 -0.70 1.50 -9.68
N HIS A 150 0.55 1.20 -10.04
CA HIS A 150 0.95 -0.16 -10.43
C HIS A 150 0.69 -1.21 -9.34
N VAL A 151 0.95 -0.89 -8.06
CA VAL A 151 0.65 -1.78 -6.92
C VAL A 151 -0.85 -1.91 -6.71
N ALA A 152 -1.60 -0.81 -6.82
CA ALA A 152 -3.05 -0.83 -6.67
C ALA A 152 -3.70 -1.73 -7.74
N HIS A 153 -3.27 -1.64 -9.00
CA HIS A 153 -3.72 -2.54 -10.06
C HIS A 153 -3.31 -4.00 -9.79
N ILE A 154 -2.06 -4.28 -9.38
CA ILE A 154 -1.64 -5.65 -9.02
C ILE A 154 -2.54 -6.24 -7.93
N ASN A 155 -2.78 -5.48 -6.86
CA ASN A 155 -3.54 -5.96 -5.72
C ASN A 155 -5.03 -6.09 -6.01
N ARG A 156 -5.60 -5.16 -6.80
CA ARG A 156 -6.99 -5.26 -7.27
C ARG A 156 -7.19 -6.43 -8.23
N GLY A 157 -6.23 -6.67 -9.12
CA GLY A 157 -6.23 -7.85 -9.99
C GLY A 157 -6.20 -9.17 -9.19
N MET A 158 -5.37 -9.25 -8.15
CA MET A 158 -5.38 -10.40 -7.24
C MET A 158 -6.71 -10.56 -6.47
N ALA A 159 -7.37 -9.45 -6.11
CA ALA A 159 -8.67 -9.50 -5.44
C ALA A 159 -9.75 -10.01 -6.40
N TYR A 160 -9.75 -9.55 -7.66
CA TYR A 160 -10.62 -10.07 -8.71
C TYR A 160 -10.39 -11.56 -8.97
N GLU A 161 -9.14 -12.05 -9.02
CA GLU A 161 -8.86 -13.50 -9.12
C GLU A 161 -9.51 -14.29 -7.99
N LYS A 162 -9.42 -13.79 -6.75
CA LYS A 162 -10.01 -14.43 -5.57
C LYS A 162 -11.53 -14.46 -5.61
N MET A 163 -12.14 -13.49 -6.29
CA MET A 163 -13.58 -13.44 -6.55
C MET A 163 -13.99 -14.24 -7.79
N GLY A 164 -13.04 -14.76 -8.57
CA GLY A 164 -13.29 -15.49 -9.82
C GLY A 164 -13.54 -14.58 -11.03
N ASP A 165 -13.38 -13.26 -10.90
CA ASP A 165 -13.51 -12.29 -11.98
C ASP A 165 -12.20 -12.20 -12.77
N LEU A 166 -11.95 -13.24 -13.57
CA LEU A 166 -10.67 -13.37 -14.28
C LEU A 166 -10.48 -12.29 -15.37
N GLY A 167 -11.58 -11.73 -15.90
CA GLY A 167 -11.53 -10.68 -16.92
C GLY A 167 -10.99 -9.36 -16.37
N ASN A 168 -11.55 -8.91 -15.25
CA ASN A 168 -11.05 -7.71 -14.58
C ASN A 168 -9.64 -7.93 -14.00
N ALA A 169 -9.34 -9.14 -13.51
CA ALA A 169 -7.99 -9.50 -13.06
C ALA A 169 -6.94 -9.37 -14.19
N GLU A 170 -7.24 -9.95 -15.36
CA GLU A 170 -6.38 -9.84 -16.53
C GLU A 170 -6.14 -8.37 -16.91
N GLN A 171 -7.21 -7.57 -16.99
CA GLN A 171 -7.10 -6.15 -17.34
C GLN A 171 -6.18 -5.41 -16.37
N ASP A 172 -6.36 -5.60 -15.07
CA ASP A 172 -5.55 -4.94 -14.04
C ASP A 172 -4.07 -5.36 -14.12
N TYR A 173 -3.77 -6.63 -14.40
CA TYR A 173 -2.38 -7.06 -14.58
C TYR A 173 -1.72 -6.47 -15.84
N ARG A 174 -2.48 -6.32 -16.93
CA ARG A 174 -1.98 -5.65 -18.14
C ARG A 174 -1.65 -4.20 -17.85
N ILE A 175 -2.55 -3.46 -17.21
CA ILE A 175 -2.31 -2.06 -16.82
C ILE A 175 -1.11 -1.96 -15.88
N ALA A 176 -0.99 -2.85 -14.89
CA ALA A 176 0.16 -2.88 -14.00
C ALA A 176 1.50 -3.06 -14.75
N LEU A 177 1.53 -3.88 -15.81
CA LEU A 177 2.71 -4.08 -16.66
C LEU A 177 2.97 -2.91 -17.61
N GLU A 178 1.94 -2.18 -18.04
CA GLU A 178 2.13 -0.92 -18.77
C GLU A 178 2.79 0.14 -17.87
N LEU A 179 2.35 0.24 -16.62
CA LEU A 179 2.89 1.17 -15.63
C LEU A 179 4.29 0.77 -15.14
N LEU A 180 4.55 -0.53 -14.99
CA LEU A 180 5.84 -1.07 -14.56
C LEU A 180 6.17 -2.37 -15.33
N PRO A 181 6.78 -2.28 -16.53
CA PRO A 181 7.05 -3.44 -17.38
C PRO A 181 7.95 -4.51 -16.75
N GLY A 182 8.78 -4.13 -15.78
CA GLY A 182 9.68 -5.05 -15.05
C GLY A 182 9.02 -5.84 -13.91
N ALA A 183 7.73 -5.60 -13.63
CA ALA A 183 7.05 -6.24 -12.50
C ALA A 183 6.81 -7.74 -12.76
N SER A 184 7.54 -8.60 -12.05
CA SER A 184 7.47 -10.06 -12.23
C SER A 184 6.13 -10.66 -11.79
N LEU A 185 5.53 -10.13 -10.71
CA LEU A 185 4.30 -10.66 -10.13
C LEU A 185 3.10 -10.59 -11.07
N PRO A 186 2.67 -9.41 -11.59
CA PRO A 186 1.54 -9.34 -12.53
C PRO A 186 1.80 -10.12 -13.81
N ARG A 187 3.06 -10.19 -14.29
CA ARG A 187 3.43 -11.02 -15.45
C ARG A 187 3.15 -12.50 -15.21
N VAL A 188 3.64 -13.05 -14.10
CA VAL A 188 3.45 -14.47 -13.77
C VAL A 188 1.97 -14.80 -13.57
N ARG A 189 1.21 -13.90 -12.93
CA ARG A 189 -0.23 -14.06 -12.74
C ARG A 189 -1.00 -14.04 -14.06
N LEU A 190 -0.73 -13.05 -14.92
CA LEU A 190 -1.34 -12.95 -16.24
C LEU A 190 -1.05 -14.20 -17.10
N GLU A 191 0.19 -14.68 -17.12
CA GLU A 191 0.54 -15.91 -17.83
C GLU A 191 -0.20 -17.14 -17.29
N GLN A 192 -0.46 -17.21 -15.98
CA GLN A 192 -1.24 -18.29 -15.37
C GLN A 192 -2.71 -18.21 -15.78
N LEU A 193 -3.30 -17.02 -15.78
CA LEU A 193 -4.68 -16.81 -16.23
C LEU A 193 -4.87 -17.26 -17.67
N LEU A 194 -4.01 -16.79 -18.59
CA LEU A 194 -4.11 -17.07 -20.02
C LEU A 194 -3.91 -18.56 -20.36
N ARG A 195 -3.08 -19.28 -19.60
CA ARG A 195 -2.94 -20.74 -19.78
C ARG A 195 -4.16 -21.53 -19.34
N ASN A 196 -4.91 -21.01 -18.37
CA ASN A 196 -6.05 -21.70 -17.77
C ASN A 196 -7.38 -21.36 -18.45
N THR A 197 -7.42 -20.31 -19.28
CA THR A 197 -8.53 -20.01 -20.19
C THR A 197 -8.32 -20.80 -21.49
N PRO A 198 -9.12 -21.83 -21.81
CA PRO A 198 -9.06 -22.47 -23.11
C PRO A 198 -9.37 -21.42 -24.16
N ASP A 199 -8.46 -21.26 -25.12
CA ASP A 199 -8.64 -20.35 -26.25
C ASP A 199 -9.97 -20.68 -26.95
N SER A 200 -10.92 -19.74 -26.96
CA SER A 200 -12.12 -19.84 -27.79
C SER A 200 -11.81 -19.57 -29.27
N THR A 201 -10.53 -19.60 -29.66
CA THR A 201 -10.05 -19.27 -31.00
C THR A 201 -9.81 -20.49 -31.90
N ASP A 202 -9.99 -21.72 -31.41
CA ASP A 202 -9.94 -22.94 -32.23
C ASP A 202 -11.31 -23.34 -32.82
N ASN A 203 -12.04 -22.34 -33.32
CA ASN A 203 -13.27 -22.54 -34.08
C ASN A 203 -13.29 -21.63 -35.32
N GLN A 204 -12.38 -21.90 -36.24
CA GLN A 204 -12.51 -21.63 -37.69
C GLN A 204 -11.49 -22.41 -38.50
#